data_AF-X0TL89-F1
#
_entry.id   AF-X0TL89-F1
#
_cell.length_a   1.000
_cell.length_b   1.000
_cell.length_c   1.000
_cell.angle_alpha   90.00
_cell.angle_beta   90.00
_cell.angle_gamma   90.00
#
_symmetry.space_group_name_H-M   'P 1'
#
loop_
_entity.id
_entity.type
_entity.pdbx_description
1 polymer ?
#
loop_
_entity_poly.entity_id
_entity_poly.type
_entity_poly.pdbx_seq_one_letter_code
_entity_poly.pdbx_strand_id
1 'polypeptide(L)'
;IAAYTGGGIAMGLGAVGAAIGEGYTAARANLAVSRNPEISGDIFKNMLVGQAVAESASIFALVIAILLLFMNTGTPSMLKAAAFLGAGLSMGFGAIGSGIGSGYPGGEACYGISQQPAAASQLTTNMLIGSAVCQTPAIFSMVVALMLIFIDFGNAPLTPTWAAFVGAGLSMGLAAIGSGYGGGLAAGASCEGIARTPQSVAGVTTIMLVGQAVSQTPAIFGLLISFILMFKSFPESSMLATPMALLGAGLCMGFGGIGPGIGNGMAAEGAVRWVARNVEHAGELMRIMLVGQAVSQSTAIYSMVVSLVLIFVV
;
A
#
# COMPACT_ATOMS: atom_id res chain seq x y z
N ILE A 1 17.26 22.10 0.04
CA ILE A 1 17.44 21.13 1.17
C ILE A 1 16.24 20.21 1.28
N ALA A 2 15.04 20.70 1.63
CA ALA A 2 13.88 19.82 1.82
C ALA A 2 13.52 18.97 0.59
N ALA A 3 13.68 19.48 -0.64
CA ALA A 3 13.49 18.69 -1.85
C ALA A 3 14.51 17.54 -1.97
N TYR A 4 15.79 17.79 -1.64
CA TYR A 4 16.82 16.75 -1.61
C TYR A 4 16.56 15.71 -0.52
N THR A 5 16.16 16.15 0.66
CA THR A 5 15.77 15.24 1.76
C THR A 5 14.53 14.43 1.41
N GLY A 6 13.49 15.07 0.87
CA GLY A 6 12.27 14.42 0.42
C GLY A 6 12.51 13.41 -0.69
N GLY A 7 13.33 13.76 -1.69
CA GLY A 7 13.71 12.83 -2.75
C GLY A 7 14.53 11.64 -2.24
N GLY A 8 15.47 11.89 -1.33
CA GLY A 8 16.23 10.83 -0.66
C GLY A 8 15.34 9.89 0.17
N ILE A 9 14.38 10.42 0.91
CA ILE A 9 13.40 9.64 1.67
C ILE A 9 12.50 8.83 0.74
N ALA A 10 11.99 9.44 -0.34
CA ALA A 10 11.14 8.78 -1.31
C ALA A 10 11.84 7.54 -1.89
N MET A 11 13.03 7.72 -2.47
CA MET A 11 13.75 6.61 -3.10
C MET A 11 14.28 5.60 -2.07
N GLY A 12 14.86 6.08 -0.97
CA GLY A 12 15.45 5.23 0.06
C GLY A 12 14.44 4.27 0.68
N LEU A 13 13.26 4.76 1.06
CA LEU A 13 12.18 3.93 1.58
C LEU A 13 11.46 3.16 0.48
N GLY A 14 11.25 3.77 -0.69
CA GLY A 14 10.51 3.16 -1.80
C GLY A 14 11.19 1.94 -2.43
N ALA A 15 12.53 1.88 -2.38
CA ALA A 15 13.28 0.71 -2.83
C ALA A 15 13.07 -0.53 -1.95
N VAL A 16 12.78 -0.34 -0.65
CA VAL A 16 12.76 -1.44 0.33
C VAL A 16 11.67 -2.45 -0.01
N GLY A 17 10.46 -1.98 -0.27
CA GLY A 17 9.32 -2.87 -0.47
C GLY A 17 9.43 -3.73 -1.72
N ALA A 18 9.79 -3.09 -2.85
CA ALA A 18 9.97 -3.78 -4.12
C ALA A 18 11.08 -4.84 -4.04
N ALA A 19 12.26 -4.48 -3.51
CA ALA A 19 13.38 -5.42 -3.39
C ALA A 19 13.04 -6.66 -2.54
N ILE A 20 12.33 -6.47 -1.43
CA ILE A 20 11.88 -7.60 -0.58
C ILE A 20 10.87 -8.47 -1.33
N GLY A 21 9.87 -7.87 -2.00
CA GLY A 21 8.85 -8.59 -2.76
C GLY A 21 9.43 -9.35 -3.96
N GLU A 22 10.37 -8.74 -4.68
CA GLU A 22 11.07 -9.35 -5.82
C GLU A 22 11.99 -10.48 -5.38
N GLY A 23 12.73 -10.28 -4.27
CA GLY A 23 13.57 -11.31 -3.67
C GLY A 23 12.76 -12.52 -3.21
N TYR A 24 11.58 -12.28 -2.60
CA TYR A 24 10.65 -13.36 -2.25
C TYR A 24 10.15 -14.11 -3.50
N THR A 25 9.78 -13.38 -4.55
CA THR A 25 9.35 -13.96 -5.83
C THR A 25 10.44 -14.86 -6.42
N ALA A 26 11.68 -14.38 -6.48
CA ALA A 26 12.82 -15.15 -6.96
C ALA A 26 13.12 -16.37 -6.09
N ALA A 27 13.04 -16.25 -4.76
CA ALA A 27 13.24 -17.37 -3.85
C ALA A 27 12.20 -18.48 -4.08
N ARG A 28 10.92 -18.13 -4.24
CA ARG A 28 9.85 -19.09 -4.55
C ARG A 28 9.99 -19.69 -5.95
N ALA A 29 10.43 -18.91 -6.93
CA ALA A 29 10.76 -19.40 -8.27
C ALA A 29 11.91 -20.42 -8.25
N ASN A 30 12.96 -20.19 -7.46
CA ASN A 30 14.04 -21.19 -7.29
C ASN A 30 13.54 -22.50 -6.68
N LEU A 31 12.66 -22.44 -5.67
CA LEU A 31 12.01 -23.63 -5.11
C LEU A 31 11.08 -24.33 -6.12
N ALA A 32 10.46 -23.57 -7.01
CA ALA A 32 9.59 -24.09 -8.06
C ALA A 32 10.40 -24.81 -9.16
N VAL A 33 11.50 -24.20 -9.62
CA VAL A 33 12.39 -24.77 -10.64
C VAL A 33 13.12 -26.00 -10.11
N SER A 34 13.54 -26.01 -8.84
CA SER A 34 14.21 -27.18 -8.25
C SER A 34 13.30 -28.42 -8.17
N ARG A 35 11.98 -28.20 -8.11
CA ARG A 35 10.99 -29.28 -8.16
C ARG A 35 10.71 -29.74 -9.59
N ASN A 36 10.57 -28.81 -10.53
CA ASN A 36 10.24 -29.12 -11.93
C ASN A 36 11.14 -28.33 -12.90
N PRO A 37 12.37 -28.82 -13.17
CA PRO A 37 13.33 -28.11 -14.02
C PRO A 37 12.89 -27.99 -15.48
N GLU A 38 12.07 -28.92 -15.96
CA GLU A 38 11.61 -29.00 -17.36
C GLU A 38 10.77 -27.80 -17.79
N ILE A 39 10.05 -27.18 -16.85
CA ILE A 39 9.19 -25.99 -17.08
C ILE A 39 9.84 -24.70 -16.56
N SER A 40 11.16 -24.70 -16.35
CA SER A 40 11.92 -23.55 -15.85
C SER A 40 11.69 -22.28 -16.66
N GLY A 41 11.54 -22.39 -17.98
CA GLY A 41 11.23 -21.26 -18.85
C GLY A 41 9.91 -20.56 -18.51
N ASP A 42 8.87 -21.31 -18.14
CA ASP A 42 7.55 -20.73 -17.82
C ASP A 42 7.53 -20.13 -16.42
N ILE A 43 8.19 -20.78 -15.46
CA ILE A 43 8.39 -20.23 -14.11
C ILE A 43 9.19 -18.93 -14.19
N PHE A 44 10.26 -18.90 -15.00
CA PHE A 44 11.09 -17.71 -15.17
C PHE A 44 10.32 -16.54 -15.78
N LYS A 45 9.52 -16.79 -16.83
CA LYS A 45 8.64 -15.75 -17.40
C LYS A 45 7.68 -15.20 -16.35
N ASN A 46 7.03 -16.07 -15.56
CA ASN A 46 6.07 -15.63 -14.55
C ASN A 46 6.75 -14.86 -13.41
N MET A 47 7.96 -15.28 -13.01
CA MET A 47 8.78 -14.57 -12.02
C MET A 47 9.05 -13.13 -12.48
N LEU A 48 9.50 -12.95 -13.73
CA LEU A 48 9.76 -11.62 -14.28
C LEU A 48 8.51 -10.74 -14.32
N VAL A 49 7.35 -11.31 -14.69
CA VAL A 49 6.08 -10.56 -14.68
C VAL A 49 5.71 -10.13 -13.26
N GLY A 50 5.81 -11.04 -12.27
CA GLY A 50 5.53 -10.72 -10.87
C GLY A 50 6.47 -9.65 -10.31
N GLN A 51 7.76 -9.76 -10.62
CA GLN A 51 8.78 -8.78 -10.22
C GLN A 51 8.53 -7.41 -10.85
N ALA A 52 8.22 -7.34 -12.15
CA ALA A 52 7.90 -6.08 -12.82
C ALA A 52 6.69 -5.37 -12.21
N VAL A 53 5.67 -6.12 -11.75
CA VAL A 53 4.53 -5.53 -11.04
C VAL A 53 4.95 -5.02 -9.66
N ALA A 54 5.76 -5.75 -8.91
CA ALA A 54 6.28 -5.30 -7.61
C ALA A 54 7.16 -4.04 -7.73
N GLU A 55 7.98 -3.97 -8.78
CA GLU A 55 8.91 -2.87 -9.06
C GLU A 55 8.19 -1.52 -9.29
N SER A 56 6.94 -1.55 -9.79
CA SER A 56 6.19 -0.32 -10.10
C SER A 56 6.08 0.66 -8.91
N ALA A 57 5.96 0.16 -7.67
CA ALA A 57 5.96 0.99 -6.46
C ALA A 57 7.28 1.75 -6.26
N SER A 58 8.41 1.10 -6.56
CA SER A 58 9.74 1.72 -6.52
C SER A 58 9.94 2.72 -7.67
N ILE A 59 9.39 2.43 -8.86
CA ILE A 59 9.39 3.39 -9.98
C ILE A 59 8.61 4.65 -9.60
N PHE A 60 7.48 4.52 -8.91
CA PHE A 60 6.72 5.67 -8.43
C PHE A 60 7.54 6.54 -7.45
N ALA A 61 8.27 5.90 -6.53
CA ALA A 61 9.20 6.57 -5.64
C ALA A 61 10.37 7.24 -6.38
N LEU A 62 10.93 6.58 -7.38
CA LEU A 62 11.98 7.12 -8.24
C LEU A 62 11.50 8.37 -9.00
N VAL A 63 10.29 8.33 -9.56
CA VAL A 63 9.70 9.48 -10.25
C VAL A 63 9.57 10.67 -9.30
N ILE A 64 9.03 10.48 -8.09
CA ILE A 64 8.92 11.55 -7.09
C ILE A 64 10.31 12.07 -6.69
N ALA A 65 11.29 11.18 -6.51
CA ALA A 65 12.66 11.59 -6.19
C ALA A 65 13.27 12.43 -7.31
N ILE A 66 13.20 12.00 -8.56
CA ILE A 66 13.72 12.74 -9.71
C ILE A 66 13.03 14.11 -9.83
N LEU A 67 11.71 14.16 -9.68
CA LEU A 67 10.97 15.42 -9.67
C LEU A 67 11.49 16.37 -8.58
N LEU A 68 11.62 15.90 -7.34
CA LEU A 68 12.13 16.73 -6.24
C LEU A 68 13.59 17.17 -6.44
N LEU A 69 14.43 16.36 -7.10
CA LEU A 69 15.84 16.68 -7.33
C LEU A 69 16.06 17.70 -8.46
N PHE A 70 15.26 17.61 -9.53
CA PHE A 70 15.53 18.35 -10.78
C PHE A 70 14.49 19.40 -11.15
N MET A 71 13.33 19.44 -10.47
CA MET A 71 12.32 20.44 -10.75
C MET A 71 12.76 21.85 -10.30
N ASN A 72 12.43 22.86 -11.11
CA ASN A 72 12.55 24.25 -10.70
C ASN A 72 11.52 24.56 -9.59
N THR A 73 12.01 24.75 -8.37
CA THR A 73 11.16 24.98 -7.19
C THR A 73 10.62 26.42 -7.08
N GLY A 74 11.02 27.30 -8.01
CA GLY A 74 10.60 28.70 -8.06
C GLY A 74 11.05 29.48 -6.84
N THR A 75 10.18 30.33 -6.31
CA THR A 75 10.46 31.09 -5.08
C THR A 75 10.54 30.16 -3.86
N PRO A 76 11.66 30.19 -3.11
CA PRO A 76 11.80 29.35 -1.93
C PRO A 76 10.89 29.86 -0.81
N SER A 77 10.03 28.98 -0.29
CA SER A 77 9.23 29.24 0.91
C SER A 77 9.34 28.06 1.87
N MET A 78 9.26 28.34 3.17
CA MET A 78 9.28 27.27 4.17
C MET A 78 8.04 26.35 4.05
N LEU A 79 6.92 26.89 3.54
CA LEU A 79 5.73 26.10 3.26
C LEU A 79 5.96 25.08 2.13
N LYS A 80 6.59 25.48 1.02
CA LYS A 80 7.01 24.55 -0.04
C LYS A 80 8.02 23.53 0.47
N ALA A 81 8.92 23.94 1.36
CA ALA A 81 9.87 23.02 1.98
C ALA A 81 9.15 21.90 2.75
N ALA A 82 8.14 22.25 3.55
CA ALA A 82 7.31 21.28 4.26
C ALA A 82 6.50 20.38 3.30
N ALA A 83 5.96 20.94 2.22
CA ALA A 83 5.24 20.18 1.20
C ALA A 83 6.14 19.15 0.49
N PHE A 84 7.36 19.53 0.10
CA PHE A 84 8.31 18.60 -0.53
C PHE A 84 8.78 17.50 0.42
N LEU A 85 8.93 17.81 1.71
CA LEU A 85 9.22 16.80 2.73
C LEU A 85 8.03 15.83 2.89
N GLY A 86 6.81 16.36 2.99
CA GLY A 86 5.58 15.58 3.06
C GLY A 86 5.39 14.66 1.83
N ALA A 87 5.68 15.18 0.63
CA ALA A 87 5.61 14.39 -0.62
C ALA A 87 6.58 13.20 -0.59
N GLY A 88 7.81 13.43 -0.16
CA GLY A 88 8.81 12.38 -0.01
C GLY A 88 8.41 11.30 0.99
N LEU A 89 7.89 11.71 2.16
CA LEU A 89 7.39 10.80 3.18
C LEU A 89 6.19 9.98 2.68
N SER A 90 5.24 10.63 1.99
CA SER A 90 4.06 9.96 1.45
C SER A 90 4.42 8.84 0.49
N MET A 91 5.25 9.15 -0.52
CA MET A 91 5.64 8.19 -1.53
C MET A 91 6.58 7.11 -0.96
N GLY A 92 7.56 7.51 -0.15
CA GLY A 92 8.53 6.60 0.44
C GLY A 92 7.85 5.49 1.25
N PHE A 93 6.99 5.86 2.21
CA PHE A 93 6.28 4.85 3.00
C PHE A 93 5.21 4.10 2.19
N GLY A 94 4.50 4.78 1.28
CA GLY A 94 3.43 4.15 0.49
C GLY A 94 3.91 3.05 -0.47
N ALA A 95 5.16 3.14 -0.93
CA ALA A 95 5.78 2.13 -1.77
C ALA A 95 6.16 0.84 -1.01
N ILE A 96 6.40 0.91 0.31
CA ILE A 96 6.85 -0.25 1.09
C ILE A 96 5.81 -1.37 1.07
N GLY A 97 4.59 -1.08 1.53
CA GLY A 97 3.53 -2.09 1.62
C GLY A 97 3.17 -2.68 0.27
N SER A 98 3.00 -1.82 -0.73
CA SER A 98 2.58 -2.21 -2.07
C SER A 98 3.66 -3.04 -2.79
N GLY A 99 4.94 -2.71 -2.62
CA GLY A 99 6.06 -3.47 -3.18
C GLY A 99 6.16 -4.88 -2.58
N ILE A 100 6.10 -5.00 -1.25
CA ILE A 100 6.16 -6.32 -0.58
C ILE A 100 4.91 -7.14 -0.94
N GLY A 101 3.74 -6.52 -0.83
CA GLY A 101 2.46 -7.16 -1.07
C GLY A 101 2.30 -7.67 -2.49
N SER A 102 2.78 -6.92 -3.50
CA SER A 102 2.68 -7.33 -4.90
C SER A 102 3.65 -8.46 -5.28
N GLY A 103 4.77 -8.61 -4.57
CA GLY A 103 5.72 -9.70 -4.78
C GLY A 103 5.27 -11.04 -4.21
N TYR A 104 4.50 -11.04 -3.12
CA TYR A 104 3.98 -12.28 -2.50
C TYR A 104 3.18 -13.18 -3.46
N PRO A 105 2.14 -12.70 -4.18
CA PRO A 105 1.44 -13.49 -5.19
C PRO A 105 2.33 -13.89 -6.36
N GLY A 106 3.35 -13.08 -6.71
CA GLY A 106 4.36 -13.44 -7.71
C GLY A 106 5.07 -14.75 -7.35
N GLY A 107 5.55 -14.85 -6.11
CA GLY A 107 6.18 -16.05 -5.59
C GLY A 107 5.23 -17.25 -5.52
N GLU A 108 4.03 -17.06 -4.98
CA GLU A 108 3.04 -18.14 -4.87
C GLU A 108 2.53 -18.62 -6.23
N ALA A 109 2.42 -17.74 -7.23
CA ALA A 109 2.10 -18.14 -8.60
C ALA A 109 3.23 -18.98 -9.23
N CYS A 110 4.50 -18.58 -9.07
CA CYS A 110 5.64 -19.36 -9.56
C CYS A 110 5.65 -20.77 -8.94
N TYR A 111 5.48 -20.85 -7.62
CA TYR A 111 5.41 -22.13 -6.93
C TYR A 111 4.15 -22.94 -7.30
N GLY A 112 3.02 -22.27 -7.50
CA GLY A 112 1.78 -22.86 -7.98
C GLY A 112 1.93 -23.48 -9.38
N ILE A 113 2.60 -22.80 -10.30
CA ILE A 113 2.89 -23.29 -11.67
C ILE A 113 3.70 -24.58 -11.59
N SER A 114 4.66 -24.68 -10.67
CA SER A 114 5.39 -25.94 -10.49
C SER A 114 4.51 -27.10 -10.05
N GLN A 115 3.46 -26.85 -9.24
CA GLN A 115 2.56 -27.92 -8.80
C GLN A 115 1.48 -28.25 -9.83
N GLN A 116 1.05 -27.26 -10.62
CA GLN A 116 -0.03 -27.40 -11.58
C GLN A 116 0.28 -26.62 -12.88
N PRO A 117 1.11 -27.17 -13.78
CA PRO A 117 1.52 -26.47 -15.01
C PRO A 117 0.34 -26.17 -15.93
N ALA A 118 -0.67 -27.04 -15.95
CA ALA A 118 -1.88 -26.85 -16.77
C ALA A 118 -2.70 -25.60 -16.38
N ALA A 119 -2.55 -25.11 -15.14
CA ALA A 119 -3.23 -23.91 -14.66
C ALA A 119 -2.36 -22.65 -14.74
N ALA A 120 -1.21 -22.69 -15.42
CA ALA A 120 -0.26 -21.57 -15.43
C ALA A 120 -0.88 -20.24 -15.87
N SER A 121 -1.65 -20.23 -16.96
CA SER A 121 -2.33 -19.02 -17.44
C SER A 121 -3.33 -18.45 -16.42
N GLN A 122 -4.03 -19.32 -15.67
CA GLN A 122 -4.97 -18.90 -14.64
C GLN A 122 -4.24 -18.30 -13.43
N LEU A 123 -3.12 -18.91 -13.03
CA LEU A 123 -2.26 -18.41 -11.96
C LEU A 123 -1.65 -17.06 -12.29
N THR A 124 -1.09 -16.89 -13.50
CA THR A 124 -0.55 -15.60 -13.95
C THR A 124 -1.64 -14.53 -13.95
N THR A 125 -2.83 -14.85 -14.45
CA THR A 125 -3.95 -13.89 -14.48
C THR A 125 -4.38 -13.50 -13.07
N ASN A 126 -4.54 -14.48 -12.16
CA ASN A 126 -4.94 -14.20 -10.79
C ASN A 126 -3.87 -13.42 -10.01
N MET A 127 -2.59 -13.74 -10.23
CA MET A 127 -1.46 -12.97 -9.71
C MET A 127 -1.56 -11.50 -10.15
N LEU A 128 -1.77 -11.23 -11.44
CA LEU A 128 -1.90 -9.88 -11.95
C LEU A 128 -3.09 -9.13 -11.33
N ILE A 129 -4.25 -9.77 -11.22
CA ILE A 129 -5.43 -9.17 -10.58
C ILE A 129 -5.12 -8.84 -9.11
N GLY A 130 -4.59 -9.79 -8.35
CA GLY A 130 -4.28 -9.60 -6.94
C GLY A 130 -3.23 -8.53 -6.70
N SER A 131 -2.13 -8.55 -7.47
CA SER A 131 -1.06 -7.55 -7.37
C SER A 131 -1.51 -6.15 -7.83
N ALA A 132 -2.39 -6.04 -8.82
CA ALA A 132 -2.91 -4.73 -9.26
C ALA A 132 -3.66 -4.01 -8.14
N VAL A 133 -4.47 -4.74 -7.37
CA VAL A 133 -5.15 -4.17 -6.20
C VAL A 133 -4.15 -3.78 -5.11
N CYS A 134 -3.09 -4.58 -4.89
CA CYS A 134 -2.02 -4.27 -3.92
C CYS A 134 -1.29 -2.96 -4.23
N GLN A 135 -1.30 -2.49 -5.49
CA GLN A 135 -0.64 -1.25 -5.89
C GLN A 135 -1.45 0.02 -5.60
N THR A 136 -2.76 -0.10 -5.35
CA THR A 136 -3.62 1.05 -5.12
C THR A 136 -3.15 1.99 -3.99
N PRO A 137 -2.58 1.53 -2.86
CA PRO A 137 -2.06 2.44 -1.84
C PRO A 137 -0.84 3.24 -2.27
N ALA A 138 0.06 2.64 -3.06
CA ALA A 138 1.19 3.37 -3.64
C ALA A 138 0.71 4.45 -4.63
N ILE A 139 -0.36 4.17 -5.39
CA ILE A 139 -0.99 5.18 -6.26
C ILE A 139 -1.57 6.32 -5.42
N PHE A 140 -2.29 6.04 -4.32
CA PHE A 140 -2.79 7.09 -3.43
C PHE A 140 -1.66 7.96 -2.84
N SER A 141 -0.57 7.33 -2.39
CA SER A 141 0.63 8.03 -1.93
C SER A 141 1.28 8.88 -3.03
N MET A 142 1.37 8.38 -4.26
CA MET A 142 1.87 9.16 -5.39
C MET A 142 0.98 10.37 -5.65
N VAL A 143 -0.35 10.19 -5.65
CA VAL A 143 -1.29 11.30 -5.88
C VAL A 143 -1.11 12.39 -4.80
N VAL A 144 -1.02 12.01 -3.53
CA VAL A 144 -0.75 12.97 -2.44
C VAL A 144 0.60 13.66 -2.63
N ALA A 145 1.65 12.92 -3.00
CA ALA A 145 2.97 13.49 -3.27
C ALA A 145 2.94 14.50 -4.43
N LEU A 146 2.30 14.16 -5.55
CA LEU A 146 2.16 15.04 -6.71
C LEU A 146 1.34 16.29 -6.35
N MET A 147 0.27 16.13 -5.58
CA MET A 147 -0.52 17.27 -5.10
C MET A 147 0.32 18.20 -4.21
N LEU A 148 1.10 17.66 -3.27
CA LEU A 148 2.00 18.46 -2.43
C LEU A 148 3.11 19.16 -3.24
N ILE A 149 3.55 18.56 -4.34
CA ILE A 149 4.59 19.12 -5.22
C ILE A 149 4.05 20.26 -6.09
N PHE A 150 2.86 20.09 -6.67
CA PHE A 150 2.36 20.95 -7.75
C PHE A 150 1.23 21.90 -7.37
N ILE A 151 0.52 21.68 -6.26
CA ILE A 151 -0.54 22.60 -5.84
C ILE A 151 0.09 23.89 -5.29
N ASP A 152 -0.42 25.03 -5.77
CA ASP A 152 -0.12 26.33 -5.18
C ASP A 152 -1.04 26.58 -3.97
N PHE A 153 -0.45 26.55 -2.78
CA PHE A 153 -1.15 26.78 -1.52
C PHE A 153 -1.31 28.27 -1.19
N GLY A 154 -0.96 29.18 -2.11
CA GLY A 154 -1.18 30.61 -2.00
C GLY A 154 -0.52 31.23 -0.75
N ASN A 155 -1.18 32.23 -0.17
CA ASN A 155 -0.71 32.94 1.03
C ASN A 155 -1.16 32.26 2.34
N ALA A 156 -1.17 30.93 2.40
CA ALA A 156 -1.46 30.24 3.65
C ALA A 156 -0.43 30.61 4.73
N PRO A 157 -0.85 30.80 5.99
CA PRO A 157 0.08 31.14 7.06
C PRO A 157 1.06 29.98 7.26
N LEU A 158 2.33 30.29 7.54
CA LEU A 158 3.35 29.26 7.74
C LEU A 158 2.96 28.32 8.89
N THR A 159 2.61 28.91 10.04
CA THR A 159 2.14 28.18 11.23
C THR A 159 0.63 28.31 11.30
N PRO A 160 -0.13 27.19 11.30
CA PRO A 160 0.31 25.80 11.51
C PRO A 160 0.52 24.96 10.23
N THR A 161 0.33 25.54 9.03
CA THR A 161 0.18 24.82 7.75
C THR A 161 1.36 23.93 7.38
N TRP A 162 2.60 24.28 7.74
CA TRP A 162 3.77 23.43 7.48
C TRP A 162 3.59 22.02 8.07
N ALA A 163 3.00 21.93 9.27
CA ALA A 163 2.80 20.68 9.97
C ALA A 163 1.66 19.86 9.36
N ALA A 164 0.65 20.54 8.81
CA ALA A 164 -0.42 19.92 8.06
C ALA A 164 0.13 19.19 6.81
N PHE A 165 1.06 19.79 6.07
CA PHE A 165 1.61 19.17 4.85
C PHE A 165 2.51 17.97 5.14
N VAL A 166 3.36 18.07 6.17
CA VAL A 166 4.14 16.92 6.63
C VAL A 166 3.22 15.82 7.19
N GLY A 167 2.23 16.20 7.99
CA GLY A 167 1.21 15.30 8.53
C GLY A 167 0.39 14.61 7.44
N ALA A 168 0.02 15.32 6.38
CA ALA A 168 -0.70 14.78 5.23
C ALA A 168 0.11 13.69 4.53
N GLY A 169 1.41 13.93 4.33
CA GLY A 169 2.31 12.94 3.76
C GLY A 169 2.44 11.69 4.63
N LEU A 170 2.67 11.87 5.94
CA LEU A 170 2.77 10.77 6.90
C LEU A 170 1.48 9.95 7.02
N SER A 171 0.32 10.61 7.01
CA SER A 171 -0.98 9.97 7.11
C SER A 171 -1.20 8.98 5.98
N MET A 172 -1.05 9.43 4.74
CA MET A 172 -1.21 8.58 3.57
C MET A 172 -0.10 7.52 3.49
N GLY A 173 1.15 7.94 3.60
CA GLY A 173 2.31 7.06 3.41
C GLY A 173 2.32 5.87 4.37
N LEU A 174 2.12 6.11 5.66
CA LEU A 174 2.13 5.04 6.66
C LEU A 174 0.89 4.14 6.55
N ALA A 175 -0.31 4.70 6.33
CA ALA A 175 -1.54 3.92 6.19
C ALA A 175 -1.53 2.98 4.96
N ALA A 176 -0.77 3.36 3.93
CA ALA A 176 -0.57 2.54 2.74
C ALA A 176 0.25 1.27 3.00
N ILE A 177 1.15 1.26 3.99
CA ILE A 177 2.03 0.10 4.28
C ILE A 177 1.20 -1.14 4.58
N GLY A 178 0.30 -1.04 5.56
CA GLY A 178 -0.49 -2.19 5.99
C GLY A 178 -1.44 -2.69 4.92
N SER A 179 -2.08 -1.76 4.21
CA SER A 179 -3.08 -2.05 3.20
C SER A 179 -2.48 -2.76 1.98
N GLY A 180 -1.30 -2.30 1.51
CA GLY A 180 -0.57 -2.93 0.42
C GLY A 180 -0.05 -4.33 0.79
N TYR A 181 0.56 -4.47 1.97
CA TYR A 181 1.08 -5.77 2.44
C TYR A 181 -0.05 -6.79 2.66
N GLY A 182 -1.11 -6.38 3.38
CA GLY A 182 -2.24 -7.23 3.68
C GLY A 182 -2.99 -7.70 2.43
N GLY A 183 -3.12 -6.83 1.42
CA GLY A 183 -3.67 -7.23 0.13
C GLY A 183 -2.85 -8.33 -0.56
N GLY A 184 -1.53 -8.25 -0.41
CA GLY A 184 -0.60 -9.25 -0.96
C GLY A 184 -0.80 -10.64 -0.39
N LEU A 185 -1.02 -10.75 0.92
CA LEU A 185 -1.30 -12.02 1.59
C LEU A 185 -2.51 -12.73 0.99
N ALA A 186 -3.62 -12.01 0.83
CA ALA A 186 -4.84 -12.53 0.22
C ALA A 186 -4.60 -13.01 -1.22
N ALA A 187 -3.83 -12.22 -2.01
CA ALA A 187 -3.49 -12.56 -3.38
C ALA A 187 -2.61 -13.81 -3.49
N GLY A 188 -1.63 -13.97 -2.60
CA GLY A 188 -0.79 -15.17 -2.56
C GLY A 188 -1.56 -16.42 -2.17
N ALA A 189 -2.41 -16.33 -1.14
CA ALA A 189 -3.32 -17.43 -0.79
C ALA A 189 -4.28 -17.79 -1.92
N SER A 190 -4.69 -16.81 -2.73
CA SER A 190 -5.50 -17.07 -3.93
C SER A 190 -4.73 -17.88 -4.96
N CYS A 191 -3.46 -17.53 -5.22
CA CYS A 191 -2.61 -18.30 -6.13
C CYS A 191 -2.36 -19.73 -5.61
N GLU A 192 -2.09 -19.88 -4.31
CA GLU A 192 -1.94 -21.18 -3.65
C GLU A 192 -3.23 -22.02 -3.77
N GLY A 193 -4.39 -21.39 -3.58
CA GLY A 193 -5.70 -22.04 -3.71
C GLY A 193 -5.98 -22.53 -5.14
N ILE A 194 -5.72 -21.69 -6.14
CA ILE A 194 -5.88 -22.04 -7.56
C ILE A 194 -4.93 -23.17 -7.97
N ALA A 195 -3.69 -23.16 -7.48
CA ALA A 195 -2.73 -24.21 -7.78
C ALA A 195 -3.20 -25.59 -7.28
N ARG A 196 -3.92 -25.64 -6.16
CA ARG A 196 -4.52 -26.87 -5.61
C ARG A 196 -5.78 -27.27 -6.35
N THR A 197 -6.67 -26.31 -6.59
CA THR A 197 -8.01 -26.56 -7.16
C THR A 197 -8.31 -25.54 -8.27
N PRO A 198 -7.82 -25.76 -9.51
CA PRO A 198 -7.99 -24.82 -10.62
C PRO A 198 -9.46 -24.52 -10.97
N GLN A 199 -10.38 -25.43 -10.67
CA GLN A 199 -11.81 -25.22 -10.91
C GLN A 199 -12.43 -24.15 -9.98
N SER A 200 -11.77 -23.83 -8.86
CA SER A 200 -12.28 -22.89 -7.86
C SER A 200 -11.91 -21.43 -8.11
N VAL A 201 -11.20 -21.11 -9.20
CA VAL A 201 -10.67 -19.76 -9.51
C VAL A 201 -11.70 -18.67 -9.28
N ALA A 202 -12.90 -18.79 -9.86
CA ALA A 202 -13.93 -17.75 -9.75
C ALA A 202 -14.31 -17.43 -8.28
N GLY A 203 -14.49 -18.47 -7.45
CA GLY A 203 -14.85 -18.30 -6.03
C GLY A 203 -13.71 -17.73 -5.21
N VAL A 204 -12.49 -18.24 -5.43
CA VAL A 204 -11.28 -17.81 -4.72
C VAL A 204 -10.93 -16.36 -5.06
N THR A 205 -10.95 -15.99 -6.35
CA THR A 205 -10.71 -14.60 -6.79
C THR A 205 -11.77 -13.64 -6.25
N THR A 206 -13.05 -14.05 -6.20
CA THR A 206 -14.11 -13.21 -5.63
C THR A 206 -13.85 -12.89 -4.16
N ILE A 207 -13.50 -13.90 -3.36
CA ILE A 207 -13.25 -13.70 -1.92
C ILE A 207 -11.94 -12.96 -1.67
N MET A 208 -10.91 -13.19 -2.51
CA MET A 208 -9.70 -12.39 -2.51
C MET A 208 -10.03 -10.91 -2.69
N LEU A 209 -10.82 -10.55 -3.71
CA LEU A 209 -11.18 -9.16 -4.00
C LEU A 209 -12.02 -8.54 -2.87
N VAL A 210 -12.97 -9.27 -2.29
CA VAL A 210 -13.74 -8.80 -1.13
C VAL A 210 -12.83 -8.56 0.06
N GLY A 211 -11.93 -9.50 0.37
CA GLY A 211 -10.98 -9.39 1.46
C GLY A 211 -10.00 -8.22 1.27
N GLN A 212 -9.50 -8.04 0.04
CA GLN A 212 -8.65 -6.91 -0.33
C GLN A 212 -9.40 -5.57 -0.24
N ALA A 213 -10.66 -5.50 -0.69
CA ALA A 213 -11.44 -4.27 -0.59
C ALA A 213 -11.54 -3.76 0.86
N VAL A 214 -11.68 -4.68 1.83
CA VAL A 214 -11.68 -4.34 3.24
C VAL A 214 -10.27 -4.02 3.76
N SER A 215 -9.23 -4.75 3.32
CA SER A 215 -7.85 -4.43 3.73
C SER A 215 -7.35 -3.08 3.23
N GLN A 216 -8.02 -2.49 2.21
CA GLN A 216 -7.67 -1.19 1.64
C GLN A 216 -8.31 0.00 2.35
N THR A 217 -9.34 -0.17 3.17
CA THR A 217 -10.00 0.98 3.82
C THR A 217 -9.10 1.81 4.74
N PRO A 218 -8.09 1.25 5.45
CA PRO A 218 -7.20 2.07 6.26
C PRO A 218 -6.38 3.05 5.41
N ALA A 219 -5.96 2.66 4.21
CA ALA A 219 -5.33 3.57 3.25
C ALA A 219 -6.29 4.68 2.80
N ILE A 220 -7.58 4.38 2.62
CA ILE A 220 -8.61 5.38 2.30
C ILE A 220 -8.81 6.37 3.46
N PHE A 221 -8.78 5.91 4.72
CA PHE A 221 -8.83 6.80 5.87
C PHE A 221 -7.58 7.70 5.96
N GLY A 222 -6.39 7.15 5.68
CA GLY A 222 -5.16 7.93 5.55
C GLY A 222 -5.24 9.00 4.44
N LEU A 223 -5.78 8.63 3.28
CA LEU A 223 -6.01 9.55 2.16
C LEU A 223 -6.98 10.68 2.54
N LEU A 224 -8.07 10.33 3.23
CA LEU A 224 -9.06 11.30 3.70
C LEU A 224 -8.43 12.32 4.66
N ILE A 225 -7.70 11.87 5.68
CA ILE A 225 -7.02 12.77 6.61
C ILE A 225 -5.96 13.61 5.89
N SER A 226 -5.24 13.03 4.94
CA SER A 226 -4.29 13.75 4.08
C SER A 226 -4.95 14.90 3.32
N PHE A 227 -6.07 14.64 2.65
CA PHE A 227 -6.83 15.66 1.93
C PHE A 227 -7.39 16.74 2.87
N ILE A 228 -7.91 16.37 4.04
CA ILE A 228 -8.39 17.35 5.02
C ILE A 228 -7.24 18.27 5.45
N LEU A 229 -6.06 17.73 5.76
CA LEU A 229 -4.89 18.52 6.17
C LEU A 229 -4.37 19.42 5.04
N MET A 230 -4.48 19.00 3.78
CA MET A 230 -4.02 19.79 2.63
C MET A 230 -4.96 20.93 2.24
N PHE A 231 -6.28 20.69 2.29
CA PHE A 231 -7.27 21.62 1.74
C PHE A 231 -7.99 22.46 2.80
N LYS A 232 -7.93 22.11 4.08
CA LYS A 232 -8.50 22.92 5.15
C LYS A 232 -7.63 24.17 5.38
N SER A 233 -8.27 25.34 5.42
CA SER A 233 -7.63 26.58 5.83
C SER A 233 -7.47 26.62 7.35
N PHE A 234 -6.27 26.92 7.83
CA PHE A 234 -5.97 27.09 9.24
C PHE A 234 -5.64 28.57 9.54
N PRO A 235 -6.25 29.19 10.55
CA PRO A 235 -5.89 30.55 10.95
C PRO A 235 -4.46 30.58 11.48
N GLU A 236 -3.80 31.72 11.32
CA GLU A 236 -2.46 31.92 11.85
C GLU A 236 -2.45 31.77 13.37
N SER A 237 -1.51 30.98 13.89
CA SER A 237 -1.36 30.70 15.32
C SER A 237 0.10 30.82 15.73
N SER A 238 0.33 31.49 16.86
CA SER A 238 1.64 31.57 17.51
C SER A 238 1.88 30.44 18.51
N MET A 239 0.85 29.65 18.83
CA MET A 239 0.96 28.54 19.78
C MET A 239 1.56 27.31 19.09
N LEU A 240 2.61 26.73 19.69
CA LEU A 240 3.21 25.49 19.21
C LEU A 240 2.25 24.30 19.21
N ALA A 241 1.21 24.34 20.06
CA ALA A 241 0.21 23.28 20.14
C ALA A 241 -0.52 23.05 18.80
N THR A 242 -0.86 24.12 18.07
CA THR A 242 -1.63 24.02 16.81
C THR A 242 -0.90 23.23 15.71
N PRO A 243 0.36 23.54 15.32
CA PRO A 243 1.07 22.72 14.34
C PRO A 243 1.33 21.30 14.85
N MET A 244 1.62 21.12 16.14
CA MET A 244 1.84 19.78 16.70
C MET A 244 0.58 18.91 16.68
N ALA A 245 -0.61 19.51 16.85
CA ALA A 245 -1.88 18.81 16.70
C ALA A 245 -2.08 18.30 15.25
N LEU A 246 -1.79 19.13 14.24
CA LEU A 246 -1.93 18.73 12.83
C LEU A 246 -0.92 17.65 12.42
N LEU A 247 0.32 17.75 12.89
CA LEU A 247 1.32 16.70 12.69
C LEU A 247 0.91 15.41 13.41
N GLY A 248 0.42 15.53 14.64
CA GLY A 248 -0.08 14.43 15.47
C GLY A 248 -1.28 13.72 14.84
N ALA A 249 -2.17 14.46 14.19
CA ALA A 249 -3.29 13.89 13.43
C ALA A 249 -2.80 13.03 12.27
N GLY A 250 -1.83 13.53 11.50
CA GLY A 250 -1.22 12.77 10.41
C GLY A 250 -0.56 11.48 10.89
N LEU A 251 0.23 11.55 11.97
CA LEU A 251 0.89 10.40 12.58
C LEU A 251 -0.11 9.39 13.15
N CYS A 252 -1.13 9.84 13.87
CA CYS A 252 -2.13 8.99 14.51
C CYS A 252 -2.87 8.13 13.47
N MET A 253 -3.37 8.76 12.41
CA MET A 253 -4.02 8.03 11.31
C MET A 253 -3.02 7.13 10.57
N GLY A 254 -1.83 7.64 10.25
CA GLY A 254 -0.82 6.90 9.51
C GLY A 254 -0.44 5.57 10.19
N PHE A 255 -0.01 5.62 11.46
CA PHE A 255 0.30 4.41 12.22
C PHE A 255 -0.93 3.55 12.49
N GLY A 256 -2.07 4.19 12.77
CA GLY A 256 -3.36 3.51 12.98
C GLY A 256 -3.84 2.70 11.78
N GLY A 257 -3.35 3.01 10.58
CA GLY A 257 -3.70 2.29 9.35
C GLY A 257 -2.88 1.02 9.11
N ILE A 258 -1.69 0.89 9.71
CA ILE A 258 -0.77 -0.24 9.43
C ILE A 258 -1.35 -1.56 9.94
N GLY A 259 -1.68 -1.61 11.24
CA GLY A 259 -2.15 -2.84 11.90
C GLY A 259 -3.40 -3.43 11.24
N PRO A 260 -4.49 -2.63 11.10
CA PRO A 260 -5.71 -3.08 10.43
C PRO A 260 -5.48 -3.52 8.99
N GLY A 261 -4.67 -2.81 8.21
CA GLY A 261 -4.37 -3.22 6.83
C GLY A 261 -3.79 -4.64 6.77
N ILE A 262 -2.81 -4.94 7.63
CA ILE A 262 -2.18 -6.26 7.72
C ILE A 262 -3.17 -7.30 8.28
N GLY A 263 -3.83 -6.99 9.40
CA GLY A 263 -4.75 -7.92 10.08
C GLY A 263 -5.94 -8.32 9.20
N ASN A 264 -6.48 -7.38 8.43
CA ASN A 264 -7.53 -7.68 7.47
C ASN A 264 -7.03 -8.55 6.31
N GLY A 265 -5.80 -8.30 5.87
CA GLY A 265 -5.11 -9.15 4.90
C GLY A 265 -4.94 -10.59 5.39
N MET A 266 -4.55 -10.78 6.65
CA MET A 266 -4.42 -12.11 7.27
C MET A 266 -5.77 -12.84 7.38
N ALA A 267 -6.83 -12.12 7.75
CA ALA A 267 -8.19 -12.69 7.78
C ALA A 267 -8.63 -13.12 6.36
N ALA A 268 -8.34 -12.30 5.35
CA ALA A 268 -8.61 -12.62 3.96
C ALA A 268 -7.77 -13.81 3.46
N GLU A 269 -6.49 -13.86 3.79
CA GLU A 269 -5.60 -14.99 3.47
C GLU A 269 -6.18 -16.31 4.00
N GLY A 270 -6.61 -16.34 5.26
CA GLY A 270 -7.22 -17.51 5.88
C GLY A 270 -8.49 -17.97 5.17
N ALA A 271 -9.38 -17.03 4.84
CA ALA A 271 -10.64 -17.34 4.14
C ALA A 271 -10.39 -17.86 2.72
N VAL A 272 -9.54 -17.17 1.94
CA VAL A 272 -9.20 -17.52 0.56
C VAL A 272 -8.57 -18.92 0.49
N ARG A 273 -7.64 -19.24 1.40
CA ARG A 273 -6.97 -20.55 1.45
C ARG A 273 -7.94 -21.71 1.67
N TRP A 274 -9.02 -21.49 2.43
CA TRP A 274 -10.02 -22.52 2.74
C TRP A 274 -11.14 -22.62 1.72
N VAL A 275 -11.55 -21.52 1.08
CA VAL A 275 -12.56 -21.53 0.00
C VAL A 275 -12.10 -22.42 -1.15
N ALA A 276 -10.81 -22.42 -1.47
CA ALA A 276 -10.24 -23.29 -2.50
C ALA A 276 -10.41 -24.80 -2.22
N ARG A 277 -10.66 -25.17 -0.96
CA ARG A 277 -10.90 -26.56 -0.52
C ARG A 277 -12.39 -26.89 -0.40
N ASN A 278 -13.22 -25.93 0.00
CA ASN A 278 -14.65 -26.11 0.24
C ASN A 278 -15.45 -24.93 -0.32
N VAL A 279 -15.67 -24.95 -1.64
CA VAL A 279 -16.41 -23.89 -2.36
C VAL A 279 -17.86 -23.79 -1.88
N GLU A 280 -18.48 -24.89 -1.45
CA GLU A 280 -19.86 -24.91 -0.93
C GLU A 280 -20.04 -24.07 0.35
N HIS A 281 -18.99 -23.95 1.16
CA HIS A 281 -19.00 -23.19 2.41
C HIS A 281 -18.40 -21.78 2.26
N ALA A 282 -18.19 -21.31 1.02
CA ALA A 282 -17.58 -20.02 0.72
C ALA A 282 -18.33 -18.85 1.38
N GLY A 283 -19.66 -18.92 1.44
CA GLY A 283 -20.49 -17.89 2.09
C GLY A 283 -20.27 -17.80 3.60
N GLU A 284 -20.05 -18.93 4.28
CA GLU A 284 -19.75 -18.95 5.72
C GLU A 284 -18.36 -18.43 6.02
N LEU A 285 -17.36 -18.87 5.24
CA LEU A 285 -15.98 -18.38 5.35
C LEU A 285 -15.90 -16.86 5.10
N MET A 286 -16.62 -16.36 4.10
CA MET A 286 -16.70 -14.92 3.84
C MET A 286 -17.34 -14.16 5.00
N ARG A 287 -18.40 -14.70 5.63
CA ARG A 287 -19.02 -14.06 6.80
C ARG A 287 -18.05 -13.98 7.99
N ILE A 288 -17.36 -15.07 8.30
CA ILE A 288 -16.38 -15.09 9.40
C ILE A 288 -15.23 -14.12 9.11
N MET A 289 -14.73 -14.09 7.87
CA MET A 289 -13.74 -13.12 7.41
C MET A 289 -14.21 -11.69 7.65
N LEU A 290 -15.39 -11.32 7.17
CA LEU A 290 -15.92 -9.96 7.27
C LEU A 290 -16.16 -9.54 8.72
N VAL A 291 -16.64 -10.43 9.59
CA VAL A 291 -16.80 -10.15 11.01
C VAL A 291 -15.43 -9.93 11.68
N GLY A 292 -14.46 -10.79 11.42
CA GLY A 292 -13.10 -10.63 11.95
C GLY A 292 -12.43 -9.35 11.47
N GLN A 293 -12.59 -9.02 10.19
CA GLN A 293 -12.10 -7.78 9.62
C GLN A 293 -12.79 -6.56 10.24
N ALA A 294 -14.11 -6.59 10.44
CA ALA A 294 -14.84 -5.49 11.10
C ALA A 294 -14.31 -5.21 12.51
N VAL A 295 -13.97 -6.26 13.27
CA VAL A 295 -13.37 -6.11 14.61
C VAL A 295 -11.97 -5.51 14.51
N SER A 296 -11.11 -6.02 13.61
CA SER A 296 -9.74 -5.49 13.42
C SER A 296 -9.73 -4.02 12.97
N GLN A 297 -10.68 -3.64 12.11
CA GLN A 297 -10.86 -2.29 11.59
C GLN A 297 -11.17 -1.23 12.65
N SER A 298 -11.74 -1.62 13.79
CA SER A 298 -12.12 -0.67 14.86
C SER A 298 -10.95 0.22 15.29
N THR A 299 -9.72 -0.32 15.33
CA THR A 299 -8.53 0.46 15.72
C THR A 299 -8.15 1.54 14.70
N ALA A 300 -8.36 1.32 13.40
CA ALA A 300 -8.20 2.37 12.38
C ALA A 300 -9.26 3.46 12.54
N ILE A 301 -10.50 3.09 12.88
CA ILE A 301 -11.58 4.05 13.14
C ILE A 301 -11.24 4.91 14.37
N TYR A 302 -10.71 4.31 15.44
CA TYR A 302 -10.27 5.06 16.62
C TYR A 302 -9.18 6.07 16.29
N SER A 303 -8.16 5.67 15.52
CA SER A 303 -7.12 6.57 15.03
C SER A 303 -7.67 7.69 14.14
N MET A 304 -8.61 7.38 13.26
CA MET A 304 -9.28 8.39 12.44
C MET A 304 -10.04 9.39 13.30
N VAL A 305 -10.82 8.93 14.29
CA VAL A 305 -11.58 9.81 15.19
C VAL A 305 -10.65 10.72 15.99
N VAL A 306 -9.56 10.20 16.56
CA VAL A 306 -8.56 11.01 17.27
C VAL A 306 -7.92 12.04 16.33
N SER A 307 -7.62 11.65 15.10
CA SER A 307 -7.06 12.58 14.09
C SER A 307 -8.05 13.69 13.74
N LEU A 308 -9.34 13.37 13.59
CA LEU A 308 -10.37 14.38 13.36
C LEU A 308 -10.53 15.33 14.55
N VAL A 309 -10.47 14.83 15.79
CA VAL A 309 -10.49 15.67 16.99
C VAL A 309 -9.30 16.63 16.99
N LEU A 310 -8.09 16.15 16.68
CA LEU A 310 -6.89 16.99 16.59
C LEU A 310 -6.95 18.04 15.47
N ILE A 311 -7.75 17.84 14.42
CA ILE A 311 -7.87 18.77 13.29
C ILE A 311 -8.97 19.81 13.50
N PHE A 312 -10.09 19.41 14.12
CA PHE A 312 -11.31 20.21 14.17
C PHE A 312 -11.63 20.80 15.54
N VAL A 313 -11.08 20.23 16.61
CA VAL A 313 -11.41 20.62 18.00
C VAL A 313 -10.24 21.33 18.67
N VAL A 314 -9.01 20.92 18.36
CA VAL A 314 -7.76 21.50 18.90
C VAL A 314 -7.20 22.56 17.96
#